data_AF-A0A9E1Q2E7-F1
#
_entry.id   AF-A0A9E1Q2E7-F1
#
_cell.length_a   1.000
_cell.length_b   1.000
_cell.length_c   1.000
_cell.angle_alpha   90.00
_cell.angle_beta   90.00
_cell.angle_gamma   90.00
#
_symmetry.space_group_name_H-M   'P 1'
#
loop_
_entity.id
_entity.type
_entity.pdbx_description
1 polymer ?
#
loop_
_entity_poly.entity_id
_entity_poly.type
_entity_poly.pdbx_seq_one_letter_code
_entity_poly.pdbx_strand_id
1 'polypeptide(L)' 'MTMPKSIIATATAMWLLLVPTAQAIADSGAAIGQTIPHDLALRDQTGTPRTFKTLKGGRGAILLFTRSLDW' A
#
# COMPACT_ATOMS: atom_id res chain seq x y z
N MET A 1 -42.07 -28.34 -41.41
CA MET A 1 -42.08 -28.45 -39.95
C MET A 1 -40.74 -27.96 -39.44
N THR A 2 -40.64 -26.67 -39.14
CA THR A 2 -39.39 -25.98 -38.76
C THR A 2 -39.70 -25.19 -37.49
N MET A 3 -39.11 -25.61 -36.38
CA MET A 3 -39.38 -25.10 -35.03
C MET A 3 -38.86 -23.67 -34.79
N PRO A 4 -39.49 -22.91 -33.87
CA PRO A 4 -39.23 -21.48 -33.66
C PRO A 4 -38.03 -21.16 -32.77
N LYS A 5 -37.43 -20.00 -33.06
CA LYS A 5 -36.46 -19.26 -32.25
C LYS A 5 -37.03 -18.96 -30.86
N SER A 6 -36.33 -19.32 -29.78
CA SER A 6 -36.37 -18.57 -28.52
C SER A 6 -35.31 -19.07 -27.54
N ILE A 7 -34.87 -18.16 -26.66
CA ILE A 7 -34.24 -18.40 -25.36
C ILE A 7 -32.73 -18.70 -25.35
N ILE A 8 -31.89 -17.68 -25.59
CA ILE A 8 -30.67 -17.48 -24.77
C ILE A 8 -30.51 -15.97 -24.55
N ALA A 9 -31.29 -15.42 -23.63
CA ALA A 9 -31.18 -14.02 -23.21
C ALA A 9 -31.45 -13.94 -21.71
N THR A 10 -30.62 -14.61 -20.92
CA THR A 10 -30.72 -14.59 -19.46
C THR A 10 -29.38 -14.97 -18.86
N ALA A 11 -28.56 -13.96 -18.53
CA ALA A 11 -27.69 -13.92 -17.34
C ALA A 11 -26.62 -12.82 -17.47
N THR A 12 -27.03 -11.57 -17.69
CA THR A 12 -26.10 -10.42 -17.70
C THR A 12 -26.61 -9.31 -16.79
N ALA A 13 -27.03 -9.64 -15.57
CA ALA A 13 -27.56 -8.63 -14.66
C ALA A 13 -27.47 -9.05 -13.18
N MET A 14 -26.30 -9.44 -12.67
CA MET A 14 -26.04 -9.33 -11.22
C MET A 14 -24.57 -9.53 -10.85
N TRP A 15 -23.70 -8.63 -11.34
CA TRP A 15 -22.39 -8.40 -10.74
C TRP A 15 -22.28 -6.94 -10.33
N LEU A 16 -23.33 -6.46 -9.65
CA LEU A 16 -23.32 -5.14 -9.05
C LEU A 16 -22.46 -5.20 -7.78
N LEU A 17 -21.18 -4.91 -7.96
CA LEU A 17 -20.41 -4.00 -7.11
C LEU A 17 -20.36 -4.37 -5.63
N LEU A 18 -19.61 -5.43 -5.31
CA LEU A 18 -18.82 -5.41 -4.09
C LEU A 18 -17.60 -4.51 -4.36
N VAL A 19 -17.77 -3.19 -4.25
CA VAL A 19 -16.63 -2.28 -4.14
C VAL A 19 -16.23 -2.31 -2.68
N PRO A 20 -15.14 -2.98 -2.28
CA PRO A 20 -14.62 -2.81 -0.94
C PRO A 20 -14.22 -1.35 -0.80
N THR A 21 -14.96 -0.59 0.00
CA THR A 21 -14.49 0.71 0.49
C THR A 21 -13.37 0.41 1.48
N ALA A 22 -12.14 0.38 0.98
CA ALA A 22 -10.97 0.40 1.85
C ALA A 22 -11.04 1.71 2.65
N GLN A 23 -11.63 1.65 3.86
CA GLN A 23 -11.47 2.69 4.84
C GLN A 23 -10.01 2.62 5.28
N ALA A 24 -9.18 3.44 4.65
CA ALA A 24 -7.83 3.71 5.13
C ALA A 24 -7.99 4.41 6.48
N ILE A 25 -8.08 3.62 7.54
CA ILE A 25 -7.77 4.09 8.88
C ILE A 25 -6.30 4.47 8.79
N ALA A 26 -6.03 5.77 8.71
CA ALA A 26 -4.70 6.29 8.94
C ALA A 26 -4.40 6.05 10.43
N ASP A 27 -4.04 4.82 10.78
CA ASP A 27 -3.51 4.50 12.09
C ASP A 27 -2.19 5.26 12.25
N SER A 28 -2.21 6.22 13.15
CA SER A 28 -1.42 7.46 13.16
C SER A 28 0.06 7.31 13.55
N GLY A 29 0.70 6.17 13.31
CA GLY A 29 2.12 5.95 13.57
C GLY A 29 2.48 4.50 13.91
N ALA A 30 3.78 4.23 14.00
CA ALA A 30 4.29 2.93 14.43
C ALA A 30 4.06 2.71 15.94
N ALA A 31 3.61 1.51 16.33
CA ALA A 31 3.41 1.16 17.74
C ALA A 31 4.75 0.89 18.46
N ILE A 32 4.80 1.11 19.78
CA ILE A 32 5.97 0.77 20.60
C ILE A 32 6.21 -0.74 20.53
N GLY A 33 7.47 -1.14 20.26
CA GLY A 33 7.86 -2.54 20.15
C GLY A 33 7.53 -3.17 18.80
N GLN A 34 6.88 -2.46 17.89
CA GLN A 34 6.64 -2.94 16.54
C GLN A 34 7.96 -3.02 15.76
N THR A 35 8.17 -4.14 15.07
CA THR A 35 9.29 -4.29 14.13
C THR A 35 9.06 -3.39 12.92
N ILE A 36 10.12 -2.71 12.47
CA ILE A 36 10.07 -1.92 11.23
C ILE A 36 9.78 -2.89 10.06
N PRO A 37 8.74 -2.64 9.24
CA PRO A 37 8.24 -3.61 8.27
C PRO A 37 9.15 -3.86 7.06
N HIS A 38 10.17 -3.01 6.83
CA HIS A 38 11.17 -3.17 5.76
C HIS A 38 12.51 -2.52 6.17
N ASP A 39 13.55 -2.65 5.34
CA ASP A 39 14.91 -2.20 5.69
C ASP A 39 15.18 -0.70 5.49
N LEU A 40 14.17 0.07 5.06
CA LEU A 40 14.30 1.48 4.68
C LEU A 40 15.48 1.76 3.71
N ALA A 41 15.68 0.89 2.71
CA ALA A 41 16.71 1.07 1.68
C ALA A 41 16.47 2.33 0.83
N LEU A 42 17.36 3.32 0.97
CA LEU A 42 17.28 4.62 0.32
C LEU A 42 18.70 5.10 -0.04
N ARG A 43 18.82 6.06 -0.95
CA ARG A 43 20.11 6.76 -1.17
C ARG A 43 20.19 7.97 -0.25
N ASP A 44 21.35 8.16 0.38
CA ASP A 44 21.64 9.36 1.16
C ASP A 44 21.97 10.57 0.26
N GLN A 45 22.28 11.72 0.88
CA GLN A 45 22.60 12.97 0.17
C GLN A 45 23.83 12.87 -0.75
N THR A 46 24.66 11.85 -0.59
CA THR A 46 25.83 11.58 -1.44
C THR A 46 25.53 10.56 -2.55
N GLY A 47 24.30 10.04 -2.60
CA GLY A 47 23.90 8.96 -3.48
C GLY A 47 24.25 7.57 -2.97
N THR A 48 24.83 7.45 -1.78
CA THR A 48 25.25 6.16 -1.21
C THR A 48 24.02 5.38 -0.73
N PRO A 49 23.85 4.10 -1.13
CA PRO A 49 22.79 3.26 -0.59
C PRO A 49 22.94 3.06 0.92
N ARG A 50 21.88 3.34 1.67
CA ARG A 50 21.77 3.14 3.12
C ARG A 50 20.54 2.34 3.44
N THR A 51 20.63 1.58 4.51
CA THR A 51 19.50 0.86 5.11
C THR A 51 19.41 1.22 6.59
N PHE A 52 18.25 0.99 7.20
CA PHE A 52 18.05 1.12 8.64
C PHE A 52 19.12 0.37 9.44
N LYS A 53 19.49 -0.83 8.99
CA LYS A 53 20.54 -1.63 9.65
C LYS A 53 21.89 -0.93 9.65
N THR A 54 22.26 -0.25 8.56
CA THR A 54 23.52 0.48 8.46
C THR A 54 23.52 1.80 9.23
N LEU A 55 22.35 2.39 9.44
CA LEU A 55 22.19 3.68 10.12
C LEU A 55 21.94 3.53 11.63
N LYS A 56 21.36 2.42 12.07
CA LYS A 56 21.10 2.13 13.49
C LYS A 56 22.41 1.92 14.25
N GLY A 57 22.75 2.85 15.13
CA GLY A 57 23.86 2.71 16.07
C GLY A 57 23.47 1.91 17.33
N GLY A 58 24.42 1.78 18.26
CA GLY A 58 24.21 1.05 19.52
C GLY A 58 23.13 1.63 20.45
N ARG A 59 22.71 2.88 20.20
CA ARG A 59 21.66 3.58 20.97
C ARG A 59 20.33 3.69 20.23
N GLY A 60 20.20 3.05 19.07
CA GLY A 60 19.03 3.18 18.20
C GLY A 60 19.20 4.24 17.11
N ALA A 61 18.09 4.62 16.49
CA ALA A 61 18.02 5.63 15.43
C ALA A 61 16.72 6.43 15.56
N ILE A 62 16.75 7.69 15.13
CA ILE A 62 15.57 8.55 15.00
C ILE A 62 15.20 8.58 13.52
N LEU A 63 13.92 8.32 13.21
CA LEU A 63 13.38 8.43 11.86
C LEU A 63 12.51 9.68 11.79
N LEU A 64 12.89 10.63 10.92
CA LEU A 64 12.13 11.84 10.67
C LEU A 64 11.58 11.79 9.25
N PHE A 65 10.25 11.79 9.13
CA PHE A 65 9.56 11.83 7.84
C PHE A 65 9.20 13.28 7.52
N THR A 66 9.84 13.84 6.49
CA THR A 66 9.56 15.20 6.02
C THR A 66 8.98 15.13 4.61
N ARG A 67 8.02 16.01 4.32
CA ARG A 67 7.60 16.31 2.95
C ARG A 67 8.11 17.70 2.58
N SER A 68 8.79 17.83 1.46
CA SER A 68 9.03 19.15 0.86
C SER A 68 7.80 19.50 0.02
N LEU A 69 7.43 20.78 0.00
CA LEU A 69 6.51 21.33 -0.99
C LEU A 69 7.35 22.22 -1.89
N ASP A 70 7.45 21.84 -3.15
CA ASP A 70 7.97 22.75 -4.18
C ASP A 70 6.87 23.78 -4.44
N TRP A 71 7.21 25.05 -4.25
CA TRP A 71 6.33 26.20 -4.47
C TRP A 71 6.67 26.87 -5.80
#